data_AF-A0A497KN01-F1
#
_entry.id   AF-A0A497KN01-F1
#
_cell.length_a   1.000
_cell.length_b   1.000
_cell.length_c   1.000
_cell.angle_alpha   90.00
_cell.angle_beta   90.00
_cell.angle_gamma   90.00
#
_symmetry.space_group_name_H-M   'P 1'
#
loop_
_entity.id
_entity.type
_entity.pdbx_description
1 polymer ?
#
loop_
_entity_poly.entity_id
_entity_poly.type
_entity_poly.pdbx_seq_one_letter_code
_entity_poly.pdbx_strand_id
1 'polypeptide(L)'
;MQKCDKVNLLKLQGQYLMFIVENTAELNILEHIEQCSGCKANIIKAVKEDRPVPDYGNMFQREFDDQTVPQYSDYKKPENFVDARVQWRKRKLKELIKNAEMELADLETRL
;
A
#
# COMPACT_ATOMS: atom_id res chain seq x y z
N MET A 1 35.91 3.17 -4.35
CA MET A 1 34.94 2.23 -3.75
C MET A 1 35.57 0.84 -3.74
N GLN A 2 35.69 0.16 -2.58
CA GLN A 2 36.20 -1.21 -2.57
C GLN A 2 35.18 -2.13 -3.28
N LYS A 3 35.63 -3.24 -3.87
CA LYS A 3 34.73 -4.16 -4.60
C LYS A 3 33.54 -4.64 -3.76
N CYS A 4 33.73 -4.80 -2.44
CA CYS A 4 32.69 -5.19 -1.50
C CYS A 4 31.61 -4.10 -1.32
N ASP A 5 32.00 -2.83 -1.29
CA ASP A 5 31.07 -1.70 -1.16
C ASP A 5 30.12 -1.65 -2.37
N LYS A 6 30.65 -1.89 -3.58
CA LYS A 6 29.86 -1.92 -4.81
C LYS A 6 28.76 -2.99 -4.76
N VAL A 7 29.08 -4.19 -4.27
CA VAL A 7 28.11 -5.30 -4.16
C VAL A 7 27.00 -4.95 -3.16
N ASN A 8 27.32 -4.26 -2.06
CA ASN A 8 26.31 -3.84 -1.09
C ASN A 8 25.38 -2.78 -1.66
N LEU A 9 25.90 -1.80 -2.42
CA LEU A 9 25.06 -0.81 -3.09
C LEU A 9 24.14 -1.45 -4.15
N LEU A 10 24.63 -2.40 -4.93
CA LEU A 10 23.80 -3.14 -5.90
C LEU A 10 22.68 -3.96 -5.22
N LYS A 11 22.96 -4.58 -4.07
CA LYS A 11 21.93 -5.27 -3.27
C LYS A 11 20.85 -4.31 -2.80
N LEU A 12 21.27 -3.15 -2.30
CA LEU A 12 20.34 -2.12 -1.85
C LEU A 12 19.50 -1.57 -3.01
N GLN A 13 20.10 -1.39 -4.19
CA GLN A 13 19.39 -1.00 -5.41
C GLN A 13 18.29 -2.02 -5.75
N GLY A 14 18.62 -3.31 -5.72
CA GLY A 14 17.65 -4.39 -5.93
C GLY A 14 16.51 -4.39 -4.90
N GLN A 15 16.80 -4.06 -3.64
CA GLN A 15 15.78 -3.94 -2.60
C GLN A 15 14.81 -2.77 -2.87
N TYR A 16 15.32 -1.60 -3.26
CA TYR A 16 14.46 -0.47 -3.63
C TYR A 16 13.61 -0.76 -4.86
N LEU A 17 14.19 -1.36 -5.90
CA LEU A 17 13.45 -1.75 -7.10
C LEU A 17 12.30 -2.72 -6.78
N MET A 18 12.57 -3.75 -5.97
CA MET A 18 11.52 -4.68 -5.53
C MET A 18 10.42 -3.95 -4.75
N PHE A 19 10.81 -3.12 -3.78
CA PHE A 19 9.87 -2.35 -2.97
C PHE A 19 8.97 -1.45 -3.84
N ILE A 20 9.54 -0.74 -4.82
CA ILE A 20 8.78 0.12 -5.74
C ILE A 20 7.78 -0.70 -6.54
N VAL A 21 8.20 -1.84 -7.10
CA VAL A 21 7.32 -2.72 -7.91
C VAL A 21 6.17 -3.26 -7.08
N GLU A 22 6.44 -3.78 -5.89
CA GLU A 22 5.41 -4.34 -5.00
C GLU A 22 4.38 -3.29 -4.58
N ASN A 23 4.83 -2.10 -4.16
CA ASN A 23 3.93 -1.02 -3.76
C ASN A 23 3.16 -0.43 -4.94
N THR A 24 3.75 -0.39 -6.14
CA THR A 24 3.05 0.03 -7.36
C THR A 24 1.97 -0.98 -7.76
N ALA A 25 2.25 -2.27 -7.64
CA ALA A 25 1.27 -3.32 -7.90
C ALA A 25 0.07 -3.20 -6.93
N GLU A 26 0.34 -2.99 -5.63
CA GLU A 26 -0.72 -2.75 -4.66
C GLU A 26 -1.54 -1.49 -5.03
N LEU A 27 -0.87 -0.38 -5.39
CA LEU A 27 -1.54 0.86 -5.78
C LEU A 27 -2.51 0.64 -6.95
N ASN A 28 -2.06 -0.09 -7.99
CA ASN A 28 -2.87 -0.40 -9.16
C ASN A 28 -4.10 -1.26 -8.80
N ILE A 29 -3.95 -2.21 -7.86
CA ILE A 29 -5.07 -3.02 -7.36
C ILE A 29 -6.10 -2.12 -6.65
N LEU A 30 -5.64 -1.17 -5.85
CA LEU A 30 -6.53 -0.22 -5.16
C LEU A 30 -7.24 0.73 -6.14
N GLU A 31 -6.57 1.15 -7.19
CA GLU A 31 -7.18 1.93 -8.28
C GLU A 31 -8.26 1.13 -9.01
N HIS A 32 -8.03 -0.17 -9.24
CA HIS A 32 -9.07 -1.05 -9.80
C HIS A 32 -10.27 -1.19 -8.87
N ILE A 33 -10.06 -1.41 -7.56
CA ILE A 33 -11.15 -1.53 -6.57
C ILE A 33 -12.03 -0.28 -6.54
N GLU A 34 -11.43 0.90 -6.65
CA GLU A 34 -12.17 2.17 -6.69
C GLU A 34 -13.11 2.27 -7.91
N GLN A 35 -12.70 1.71 -9.05
CA GLN A 35 -13.42 1.80 -10.33
C GLN A 35 -14.35 0.61 -10.59
N CYS A 36 -14.07 -0.55 -9.99
CA CYS A 36 -14.81 -1.79 -10.21
C CYS A 36 -15.86 -2.00 -9.12
N SER A 37 -17.13 -1.75 -9.47
CA SER A 37 -18.27 -1.91 -8.56
C SER A 37 -18.40 -3.33 -7.99
N GLY A 38 -18.05 -4.36 -8.77
CA GLY A 38 -18.06 -5.75 -8.32
C GLY A 38 -17.00 -6.05 -7.25
N CYS A 39 -15.75 -5.67 -7.50
CA CYS A 39 -14.67 -5.83 -6.52
C CYS A 39 -14.96 -5.06 -5.23
N LYS A 40 -15.42 -3.81 -5.37
CA LYS A 40 -15.80 -2.97 -4.22
C LYS A 40 -16.95 -3.57 -3.42
N ALA A 41 -17.98 -4.11 -4.07
CA ALA A 41 -19.11 -4.74 -3.40
C ALA A 41 -18.69 -5.98 -2.58
N ASN A 42 -17.77 -6.79 -3.09
CA ASN A 42 -17.24 -7.95 -2.36
C ASN A 42 -16.50 -7.54 -1.08
N ILE A 43 -15.68 -6.49 -1.15
CA ILE A 43 -14.98 -5.93 0.01
C ILE A 43 -15.98 -5.37 1.03
N ILE A 44 -16.94 -4.57 0.57
CA ILE A 44 -18.00 -4.02 1.43
C ILE A 44 -18.75 -5.14 2.16
N LYS A 45 -19.08 -6.23 1.46
CA LYS A 45 -19.74 -7.40 2.06
C LYS A 45 -18.87 -8.04 3.13
N ALA A 46 -17.59 -8.28 2.85
CA ALA A 46 -16.67 -8.86 3.82
C ALA A 46 -16.52 -7.96 5.06
N VAL A 47 -16.39 -6.64 4.88
CA VAL A 47 -16.34 -5.67 5.98
C VAL A 47 -17.63 -5.69 6.80
N LYS A 48 -18.81 -5.78 6.17
CA LYS A 48 -20.11 -5.90 6.86
C LYS A 48 -20.21 -7.18 7.68
N GLU A 49 -19.65 -8.27 7.17
CA GLU A 49 -19.65 -9.59 7.81
C GLU A 49 -18.49 -9.80 8.80
N ASP A 50 -17.62 -8.81 8.97
CA ASP A 50 -16.38 -8.89 9.75
C ASP A 50 -15.47 -10.05 9.35
N ARG A 51 -15.43 -10.30 8.04
CA ARG A 51 -14.65 -11.39 7.44
C ARG A 51 -13.34 -10.87 6.90
N PRO A 52 -12.24 -11.61 7.09
CA PRO A 52 -10.96 -11.26 6.49
C PRO A 52 -11.07 -11.32 4.96
N VAL A 53 -10.30 -10.47 4.29
CA VAL A 53 -10.13 -10.50 2.84
C VAL A 53 -8.65 -10.83 2.57
N PRO A 54 -8.29 -12.12 2.45
CA PRO A 54 -6.90 -12.58 2.47
C PRO A 54 -6.00 -11.87 1.45
N ASP A 55 -6.54 -11.58 0.27
CA ASP A 55 -5.82 -10.91 -0.82
C ASP A 55 -5.39 -9.47 -0.47
N TYR A 56 -5.94 -8.89 0.59
CA TYR A 56 -5.63 -7.54 1.06
C TYR A 56 -5.06 -7.51 2.50
N GLY A 57 -4.71 -8.68 3.05
CA GLY A 57 -4.25 -8.81 4.43
C GLY A 57 -5.19 -8.12 5.43
N ASN A 58 -4.63 -7.24 6.26
CA ASN A 58 -5.40 -6.53 7.29
C ASN A 58 -6.01 -5.21 6.78
N MET A 59 -5.87 -4.84 5.50
CA MET A 59 -6.25 -3.51 4.99
C MET A 59 -7.68 -3.10 5.36
N PHE A 60 -8.61 -4.05 5.28
CA PHE A 60 -10.04 -3.86 5.55
C PHE A 60 -10.49 -4.36 6.92
N GLN A 61 -9.56 -4.67 7.82
CA GLN A 61 -9.88 -4.87 9.23
C GLN A 61 -10.49 -3.59 9.80
N ARG A 62 -11.55 -3.75 10.60
CA ARG A 62 -12.38 -2.64 11.10
C ARG A 62 -11.62 -1.71 12.04
N GLU A 63 -10.71 -2.28 12.83
CA GLU A 63 -10.03 -1.60 13.92
C GLU A 63 -8.51 -1.78 13.83
N PHE A 64 -7.77 -0.70 14.12
CA PHE A 64 -6.32 -0.66 14.18
C PHE A 64 -5.88 0.19 15.38
N ASP A 65 -4.76 -0.19 16.00
CA ASP A 65 -4.16 0.59 17.09
C ASP A 65 -3.76 2.01 16.64
N ASP A 66 -3.25 2.12 15.43
CA ASP A 66 -2.89 3.40 14.81
C ASP A 66 -4.16 4.18 14.41
N GLN A 67 -4.43 5.26 15.14
CA GLN A 67 -5.58 6.15 14.94
C GLN A 67 -5.48 7.01 13.67
N THR A 68 -4.33 7.05 13.00
CA THR A 68 -4.20 7.72 11.70
C THR A 68 -4.82 6.92 10.57
N VAL A 69 -5.11 5.63 10.81
CA VAL A 69 -5.77 4.74 9.86
C VAL A 69 -7.29 4.84 10.04
N PRO A 70 -8.09 5.03 8.97
CA PRO A 70 -9.54 5.16 9.09
C PRO A 70 -10.19 4.02 9.88
N GLN A 71 -10.94 4.30 10.94
CA GLN A 71 -11.56 3.27 11.77
C GLN A 71 -13.00 3.04 11.30
N TYR A 72 -13.50 1.81 11.37
CA TYR A 72 -14.88 1.50 10.95
C TYR A 72 -15.92 2.28 11.76
N SER A 73 -15.65 2.50 13.05
CA SER A 73 -16.48 3.30 13.97
C SER A 73 -16.70 4.75 13.52
N ASP A 74 -15.79 5.30 12.69
CA ASP A 74 -15.87 6.69 12.23
C ASP A 74 -16.93 6.88 11.14
N TYR A 75 -17.47 5.80 10.58
CA TYR A 75 -18.34 5.82 9.41
C TYR A 75 -19.71 5.20 9.68
N LYS A 76 -20.77 5.92 9.31
CA LYS A 76 -22.15 5.40 9.36
C LYS A 76 -22.45 4.34 8.29
N LYS A 77 -21.65 4.29 7.23
CA LYS A 77 -21.85 3.44 6.06
C LYS A 77 -20.56 2.69 5.74
N PRO A 78 -20.59 1.35 5.59
CA PRO A 78 -19.42 0.56 5.23
C PRO A 78 -18.77 0.99 3.91
N GLU A 79 -19.57 1.49 2.97
CA GLU A 79 -19.10 2.03 1.70
C GLU A 79 -18.13 3.20 1.92
N ASN A 80 -18.47 4.12 2.82
CA ASN A 80 -17.65 5.28 3.13
C ASN A 80 -16.36 4.88 3.85
N PHE A 81 -16.42 3.85 4.72
CA PHE A 81 -15.24 3.29 5.37
C PHE A 81 -14.28 2.67 4.35
N VAL A 82 -14.80 1.80 3.46
CA VAL A 82 -13.99 1.16 2.40
C VAL A 82 -13.34 2.22 1.52
N ASP A 83 -14.09 3.25 1.12
CA ASP A 83 -13.54 4.35 0.33
C ASP A 83 -12.44 5.11 1.08
N ALA A 84 -12.67 5.44 2.34
CA ALA A 84 -11.65 6.12 3.15
C ALA A 84 -10.38 5.28 3.32
N ARG A 85 -10.51 3.96 3.55
CA ARG A 85 -9.39 3.02 3.63
C ARG A 85 -8.59 2.95 2.35
N VAL A 86 -9.28 2.81 1.21
CA VAL A 86 -8.65 2.80 -0.11
C VAL A 86 -7.91 4.10 -0.35
N GLN A 87 -8.54 5.26 -0.14
CA GLN A 87 -7.88 6.56 -0.33
C GLN A 87 -6.69 6.76 0.59
N TRP A 88 -6.82 6.39 1.86
CA TRP A 88 -5.73 6.49 2.83
C TRP A 88 -4.52 5.65 2.40
N ARG A 89 -4.74 4.39 2.01
CA ARG A 89 -3.65 3.50 1.60
C ARG A 89 -3.02 3.96 0.29
N LYS A 90 -3.81 4.38 -0.70
CA LYS A 90 -3.31 4.96 -1.95
C LYS A 90 -2.39 6.16 -1.68
N ARG A 91 -2.77 7.07 -0.78
CA ARG A 91 -1.90 8.21 -0.41
C ARG A 91 -0.57 7.73 0.21
N LYS A 92 -0.63 6.75 1.10
CA LYS A 92 0.57 6.18 1.73
C LYS A 92 1.48 5.46 0.74
N LEU A 93 0.92 4.68 -0.17
CA LEU A 93 1.67 4.02 -1.24
C LEU A 93 2.37 5.04 -2.12
N LYS A 94 1.69 6.11 -2.54
CA LYS A 94 2.29 7.18 -3.35
C LYS A 94 3.46 7.88 -2.63
N GLU A 95 3.31 8.12 -1.33
CA GLU A 95 4.38 8.68 -0.49
C GLU A 95 5.58 7.72 -0.41
N LEU A 96 5.33 6.44 -0.12
CA LEU A 96 6.37 5.41 -0.01
C LEU A 96 7.12 5.18 -1.32
N ILE A 97 6.40 5.07 -2.44
CA ILE A 97 6.98 4.90 -3.78
C ILE A 97 7.87 6.09 -4.11
N LYS A 98 7.36 7.32 -3.95
CA LYS A 98 8.13 8.54 -4.23
C LYS A 98 9.40 8.62 -3.40
N ASN A 99 9.32 8.31 -2.10
CA ASN A 99 10.49 8.30 -1.23
C ASN A 99 11.50 7.23 -1.67
N ALA A 100 11.02 6.02 -2.01
CA ALA A 100 11.89 4.96 -2.51
C ALA A 100 12.56 5.31 -3.86
N GLU A 101 11.86 5.97 -4.78
CA GLU A 101 12.42 6.47 -6.04
C GLU A 101 13.50 7.53 -5.79
N MET A 102 13.30 8.42 -4.82
CA MET A 102 14.31 9.43 -4.44
C MET A 102 15.57 8.79 -3.85
N GLU A 103 15.41 7.83 -2.94
CA GLU A 103 16.53 7.09 -2.35
C GLU A 103 17.28 6.24 -3.39
N LEU A 104 16.54 5.62 -4.32
CA LEU A 104 17.11 4.88 -5.44
C LEU A 104 17.94 5.81 -6.35
N ALA A 105 17.42 7.00 -6.67
CA ALA A 105 18.15 7.98 -7.47
C ALA A 105 19.43 8.46 -6.77
N ASP A 106 19.40 8.74 -5.46
CA ASP A 106 20.60 9.07 -4.67
C ASP A 106 21.62 7.92 -4.71
N LEU A 107 21.16 6.69 -4.49
CA LEU A 107 21.98 5.49 -4.50
C LEU A 107 22.70 5.30 -5.85
N GLU A 108 22.01 5.57 -6.96
CA GLU A 108 22.57 5.47 -8.31
C GLU A 108 23.67 6.50 -8.58
N THR A 109 23.67 7.66 -7.91
CA THR A 109 24.78 8.62 -8.00
C THR A 109 26.06 8.15 -7.32
N ARG A 110 25.95 7.17 -6.42
CA ARG A 110 27.04 6.62 -5.60
C ARG A 110 27.63 5.32 -6.17
N LEU A 111 26.99 4.74 -7.20
CA LEU A 111 27.36 3.49 -7.86
C LEU A 111 28.37 3.69 -9.01
#